data_AF-A0A1X2ILD1-F1
#
_entry.id   AF-A0A1X2ILD1-F1
#
_cell.length_a   1.000
_cell.length_b   1.000
_cell.length_c   1.000
_cell.angle_alpha   90.00
_cell.angle_beta   90.00
_cell.angle_gamma   90.00
#
_symmetry.space_group_name_H-M   'P 1'
#
loop_
_entity.id
_entity.type
_entity.pdbx_description
1 polymer ?
#
loop_
_entity_poly.entity_id
_entity_poly.type
_entity_poly.pdbx_seq_one_letter_code
_entity_poly.pdbx_strand_id
1 'polypeptide(L)' 'APSLAHVPCKFFKQGTCTAGANCIFSHNPDPTSETAVCRYYLKGTCKFGTKCALLHTL' A
#
# COMPACT_ATOMS: atom_id res chain seq x y z
N ALA A 1 -19.57 -7.18 -13.39
CA ALA A 1 -18.33 -6.40 -13.62
C ALA A 1 -17.30 -6.84 -12.60
N PRO A 2 -16.02 -7.06 -12.96
CA PRO A 2 -15.01 -7.44 -12.00
C PRO A 2 -14.73 -6.26 -11.07
N SER A 3 -14.94 -6.45 -9.77
CA SER A 3 -14.66 -5.43 -8.76
C SER A 3 -13.13 -5.24 -8.65
N LEU A 4 -12.61 -4.10 -9.12
CA LEU A 4 -11.20 -3.71 -8.96
C LEU A 4 -10.91 -3.16 -7.55
N ALA A 5 -11.73 -3.52 -6.56
CA ALA A 5 -11.62 -3.10 -5.17
C ALA A 5 -10.31 -3.56 -4.48
N HIS A 6 -9.56 -4.47 -5.10
CA HIS A 6 -8.21 -4.85 -4.68
C HIS A 6 -7.11 -3.90 -5.21
N VAL A 7 -7.37 -3.18 -6.30
CA VAL A 7 -6.41 -2.25 -6.91
C VAL A 7 -6.56 -0.88 -6.26
N PRO A 8 -5.51 -0.30 -5.65
CA PRO A 8 -5.60 0.99 -4.95
C PRO A 8 -5.89 2.14 -5.92
N CYS A 9 -6.80 3.02 -5.51
CA CYS A 9 -7.17 4.21 -6.26
C CYS A 9 -6.07 5.28 -6.16
N LYS A 10 -5.37 5.52 -7.26
CA LYS A 10 -4.33 6.55 -7.35
C LYS A 10 -4.86 7.96 -7.02
N PHE A 11 -6.06 8.30 -7.49
CA PHE A 11 -6.69 9.59 -7.22
C PHE A 11 -7.09 9.75 -5.76
N PHE A 12 -7.49 8.65 -5.09
CA PHE A 12 -7.83 8.69 -3.67
C PHE A 12 -6.56 8.90 -2.84
N LYS A 13 -5.47 8.20 -3.16
CA LYS A 13 -4.15 8.43 -2.55
C LYS A 13 -3.69 9.90 -2.69
N GLN A 14 -4.06 10.55 -3.80
CA GLN A 14 -3.72 11.95 -4.08
C GLN A 14 -4.74 12.96 -3.53
N GLY A 15 -5.84 12.50 -2.92
CA GLY A 15 -6.91 13.35 -2.41
C GLY A 15 -7.81 13.99 -3.47
N THR A 16 -7.72 13.54 -4.73
CA THR A 16 -8.44 14.11 -5.88
C THR A 16 -9.56 13.21 -6.41
N CYS A 17 -9.82 12.07 -5.76
CA CYS A 17 -10.90 11.17 -6.20
C CYS A 17 -12.28 11.76 -5.93
N THR A 18 -13.08 11.91 -6.98
CA THR A 18 -14.48 12.38 -6.91
C THR A 18 -15.51 11.26 -6.88
N ALA A 19 -15.10 10.00 -7.09
CA ALA A 19 -16.00 8.86 -7.17
C ALA A 19 -16.56 8.40 -5.81
N GLY A 20 -15.94 8.85 -4.70
CA GLY A 20 -16.39 8.52 -3.34
C GLY A 20 -16.52 7.02 -3.11
N ALA A 21 -17.64 6.58 -2.53
CA ALA A 21 -17.93 5.17 -2.26
C ALA A 21 -18.25 4.34 -3.52
N ASN A 22 -18.47 4.99 -4.68
CA ASN A 22 -18.75 4.31 -5.95
C ASN A 22 -17.49 4.06 -6.78
N CYS A 23 -16.30 4.32 -6.22
CA CYS A 23 -15.06 4.05 -6.95
C CYS A 23 -14.89 2.55 -7.17
N ILE A 24 -14.58 2.16 -8.41
CA ILE A 24 -14.27 0.77 -8.76
C ILE A 24 -12.92 0.31 -8.19
N PHE A 25 -12.08 1.25 -7.76
CA PHE A 25 -10.76 1.04 -7.18
C PHE A 25 -10.80 1.18 -5.65
N SER A 26 -9.87 0.54 -4.95
CA SER A 26 -9.80 0.57 -3.49
C SER A 26 -9.49 1.96 -2.96
N HIS A 27 -10.35 2.45 -2.07
CA HIS A 27 -10.08 3.62 -1.22
C HIS A 27 -9.56 3.22 0.16
N ASN A 28 -9.26 1.93 0.37
CA ASN A 28 -8.56 1.54 1.58
C ASN A 28 -7.09 1.97 1.42
N PRO A 29 -6.50 2.71 2.38
CA PRO A 29 -5.07 2.90 2.41
C PRO A 29 -4.47 1.50 2.62
N ASP A 30 -4.00 0.91 1.52
CA ASP A 30 -3.37 -0.40 1.54
C ASP A 30 -2.24 -0.36 2.58
N PRO A 31 -2.36 -1.06 3.72
CA PRO A 31 -1.31 -1.09 4.73
C PRO A 31 -0.07 -1.85 4.23
N THR A 32 -0.13 -2.40 3.02
CA THR A 32 0.78 -3.44 2.54
C THR A 32 1.99 -2.92 1.78
N SER A 33 2.05 -1.65 1.35
CA SER A 33 3.19 -1.16 0.56
C SER A 33 4.12 -0.16 1.25
N GLU A 34 3.65 0.69 2.17
CA GLU A 34 4.49 1.73 2.77
C GLU A 34 4.55 1.67 4.31
N THR A 35 3.55 1.04 4.96
CA THR A 35 3.50 0.86 6.42
C THR A 35 3.68 -0.60 6.87
N ALA A 36 3.69 -1.56 5.95
CA ALA A 36 3.92 -2.95 6.30
C ALA A 36 5.35 -3.17 6.78
N VAL A 37 5.48 -3.85 7.92
CA VAL A 37 6.77 -4.24 8.47
C VAL A 37 7.47 -5.19 7.48
N CYS A 38 8.72 -4.89 7.17
CA CYS A 38 9.52 -5.67 6.25
C CYS A 38 9.80 -7.06 6.83
N ARG A 39 9.09 -8.08 6.33
CA ARG A 39 9.31 -9.48 6.74
C ARG A 39 10.74 -9.98 6.55
N TYR A 40 11.47 -9.43 5.57
CA TYR A 40 12.86 -9.77 5.31
C TYR A 40 13.79 -9.12 6.34
N TYR A 41 13.45 -7.92 6.81
CA TYR A 41 14.18 -7.25 7.88
C TYR A 41 14.02 -8.00 9.20
N LEU A 42 12.79 -8.42 9.53
CA LEU A 42 12.53 -9.26 10.71
C LEU A 42 13.33 -10.58 10.68
N LYS A 43 13.60 -11.12 9.48
CA LYS A 43 14.44 -12.32 9.29
C LYS A 43 15.94 -12.01 9.17
N GLY A 44 16.36 -10.75 9.22
CA GLY A 44 17.76 -10.35 9.02
C GLY A 44 18.29 -10.52 7.58
N THR A 45 17.42 -10.67 6.59
CA THR A 45 17.77 -10.99 5.19
C THR A 45 17.40 -9.87 4.19
N CYS A 46 16.97 -8.70 4.68
CA CYS A 46 16.60 -7.58 3.81
C CYS A 46 17.83 -7.03 3.07
N LYS A 47 17.82 -7.11 1.74
CA LYS A 47 18.90 -6.61 0.86
C LYS A 47 18.80 -5.10 0.58
N PHE A 48 17.66 -4.48 0.88
CA PHE A 48 17.38 -3.08 0.52
C PHE A 48 17.84 -2.07 1.58
N GLY A 49 18.17 -2.54 2.80
CA GLY A 49 18.64 -1.67 3.89
C GLY A 49 17.70 -0.49 4.14
N THR A 50 18.26 0.71 4.28
CA THR A 50 17.51 1.96 4.50
C THR A 50 16.68 2.41 3.30
N LYS A 51 16.85 1.79 2.13
CA LYS A 51 16.07 2.06 0.91
C LYS A 51 14.87 1.11 0.75
N CYS A 52 14.57 0.29 1.75
CA CYS A 52 13.41 -0.58 1.67
C CYS A 52 12.12 0.23 1.63
N ALA A 53 11.21 -0.12 0.72
CA ALA A 53 9.87 0.47 0.67
C ALA A 53 8.99 0.06 1.87
N LEU A 54 9.41 -0.96 2.63
CA LEU A 54 8.72 -1.50 3.78
C LEU A 54 9.38 -1.04 5.09
N LEU A 55 8.61 -1.00 6.17
CA LEU A 55 9.03 -0.47 7.46
C LEU A 55 10.05 -1.40 8.17
N HIS A 56 11.19 -0.85 8.60
CA HIS A 56 12.20 -1.56 9.39
C HIS A 56 12.08 -1.16 10.87
N THR A 57 11.08 -1.70 11.57
CA THR A 57 10.92 -1.54 13.03
C THR A 57 11.41 -2.82 13.74
N LEU A 58 12.25 -2.65 14.77
CA LEU A 58 12.72 -3.70 15.67
C LEU A 58 11.67 -4.04 16.73
#